data_AF-A0A921DRU7-F1
#
_entry.id   AF-A0A921DRU7-F1
#
_cell.length_a   1.000
_cell.length_b   1.000
_cell.length_c   1.000
_cell.angle_alpha   90.00
_cell.angle_beta   90.00
_cell.angle_gamma   90.00
#
_symmetry.space_group_name_H-M   'P 1'
#
loop_
_entity.id
_entity.type
_entity.pdbx_description
1 polymer ?
#
loop_
_entity_poly.entity_id
_entity_poly.type
_entity_poly.pdbx_seq_one_letter_code
_entity_poly.pdbx_strand_id
1 'polypeptide(L)'
;MELFERIRKLTAKLEVSQAKFAESLSIHPRTLNGWMSAERQDNFWPVLPKILEVYPRLSRQWLYFEEGPMFIGKDVPMHESVPMQEVQTAIEQMARDASGMNKTIYQLIAGQVVIEAPDAAEKIRRLEEELYAERKLNRQLTTKLLLGDSAEEETTRTAGRPA
;
A
#
# COMPACT_ATOMS: atom_id res chain seq x y z
N MET A 1 21.59 -0.25 -17.32
CA MET A 1 21.40 1.01 -18.06
C MET A 1 22.04 2.14 -17.28
N GLU A 2 22.62 3.09 -17.99
CA GLU A 2 23.15 4.32 -17.41
C GLU A 2 22.01 5.26 -16.95
N LEU A 3 22.32 6.24 -16.10
CA LEU A 3 21.33 7.17 -15.56
C LEU A 3 20.65 8.00 -16.65
N PHE A 4 21.41 8.51 -17.61
CA PHE A 4 20.82 9.29 -18.71
C PHE A 4 19.87 8.45 -19.59
N GLU A 5 20.15 7.15 -19.75
CA GLU A 5 19.26 6.23 -20.47
C GLU A 5 17.95 6.02 -19.71
N ARG A 6 18.03 5.91 -18.38
CA ARG A 6 16.85 5.86 -17.51
C ARG A 6 16.01 7.13 -17.61
N ILE A 7 16.62 8.31 -17.62
CA ILE A 7 15.92 9.58 -17.85
C ILE A 7 15.27 9.62 -19.24
N ARG A 8 15.99 9.17 -20.28
CA ARG A 8 15.43 9.09 -21.64
C ARG A 8 14.20 8.18 -21.67
N LYS A 9 14.29 6.99 -21.07
CA LYS A 9 13.19 6.02 -20.97
C LYS A 9 12.01 6.58 -20.16
N LEU A 10 12.28 7.32 -19.09
CA LEU A 10 11.28 8.02 -18.30
C LEU A 10 10.51 9.04 -19.14
N THR A 11 11.21 9.94 -19.84
CA THR A 11 10.55 10.97 -20.68
C THR A 11 9.66 10.36 -21.75
N ALA A 12 10.11 9.27 -22.38
CA ALA A 12 9.32 8.54 -23.36
C ALA A 12 8.06 7.91 -22.72
N LYS A 13 8.18 7.29 -21.54
CA LYS A 13 7.05 6.64 -20.86
C LYS A 13 6.03 7.62 -20.27
N LEU A 14 6.48 8.84 -19.96
CA LEU A 14 5.64 9.96 -19.55
C LEU A 14 5.01 10.70 -20.75
N GLU A 15 5.42 10.37 -21.98
CA GLU A 15 4.96 11.02 -23.21
C GLU A 15 5.20 12.55 -23.20
N VAL A 16 6.31 12.97 -22.57
CA VAL A 16 6.74 14.37 -22.52
C VAL A 16 8.01 14.58 -23.33
N SER A 17 8.10 15.73 -24.00
CA SER A 17 9.34 16.12 -24.66
C SER A 17 10.45 16.40 -23.63
N GLN A 18 11.71 16.25 -24.04
CA GLN A 18 12.85 16.58 -23.17
C GLN A 18 12.86 18.06 -22.75
N ALA A 19 12.38 18.96 -23.62
CA ALA A 19 12.24 20.38 -23.29
C ALA A 19 11.23 20.60 -22.16
N LYS A 20 10.03 19.99 -22.27
CA LYS A 20 8.99 20.07 -21.23
C LYS A 20 9.42 19.41 -19.93
N PHE A 21 10.16 18.31 -20.01
CA PHE A 21 10.78 17.68 -18.84
C PHE A 21 11.80 18.63 -18.17
N ALA A 22 12.68 19.27 -18.94
CA ALA A 22 13.64 20.26 -18.40
C ALA A 22 12.93 21.42 -17.70
N GLU A 23 11.89 21.98 -18.33
CA GLU A 23 11.06 23.05 -17.77
C GLU A 23 10.43 22.65 -16.44
N SER A 24 9.91 21.42 -16.32
CA SER A 24 9.32 20.90 -15.08
C SER A 24 10.32 20.85 -13.91
N LEU A 25 11.61 20.72 -14.23
CA LEU A 25 12.71 20.73 -13.26
C LEU A 25 13.32 22.13 -13.07
N SER A 26 12.79 23.15 -13.76
CA SER A 26 13.37 24.50 -13.83
C SER A 26 14.81 24.51 -14.35
N ILE A 27 15.12 23.61 -15.29
CA ILE A 27 16.42 23.48 -15.96
C ILE A 27 16.26 23.96 -17.41
N HIS A 28 17.23 24.71 -17.91
CA HIS A 28 17.22 25.11 -19.30
C HIS A 28 17.35 23.88 -20.23
N PRO A 29 16.52 23.71 -21.29
CA PRO A 29 16.55 22.52 -22.15
C PRO A 29 17.93 22.19 -22.74
N ARG A 30 18.70 23.21 -23.12
CA ARG A 30 20.10 23.06 -23.58
C ARG A 30 21.01 22.43 -22.52
N THR A 31 20.80 22.77 -21.25
CA THR A 31 21.57 22.22 -20.12
C THR A 31 21.24 20.75 -19.93
N LEU A 32 19.94 20.40 -19.91
CA LEU A 32 19.50 19.00 -19.80
C LEU A 32 20.06 18.14 -20.95
N ASN A 33 19.96 18.61 -22.19
CA ASN A 33 20.49 17.89 -23.35
C ASN A 33 22.01 17.65 -23.24
N GLY A 34 22.75 18.64 -22.71
CA GLY A 34 24.17 18.50 -22.43
C GLY A 34 24.52 17.41 -21.39
N TRP A 35 23.57 16.94 -20.59
CA TRP A 35 23.75 15.86 -19.62
C TRP A 35 23.35 14.48 -20.18
N MET A 36 22.71 14.41 -21.34
CA MET A 36 22.14 13.18 -21.92
C MET A 36 23.20 12.28 -22.59
N SER A 37 24.33 12.08 -21.93
CA SER A 37 25.45 11.24 -22.36
C SER A 37 26.10 10.52 -21.16
N ALA A 38 26.88 9.47 -21.43
CA ALA A 38 27.54 8.69 -20.38
C ALA A 38 28.56 9.51 -19.59
N GLU A 39 29.20 10.49 -20.23
CA GLU A 39 30.28 11.31 -19.66
C GLU A 39 29.76 12.40 -18.72
N ARG A 40 28.51 12.86 -18.91
CA ARG A 40 27.95 14.01 -18.18
C ARG A 40 26.69 13.68 -17.37
N GLN A 41 26.35 12.40 -17.26
CA GLN A 41 25.19 11.95 -16.48
C GLN A 41 25.34 12.19 -14.98
N ASP A 42 26.55 12.42 -14.48
CA ASP A 42 26.85 12.79 -13.10
C ASP A 42 26.06 14.05 -12.66
N ASN A 43 25.80 14.95 -13.60
CA ASN A 43 25.00 16.15 -13.38
C ASN A 43 23.53 15.86 -13.03
N PHE A 44 23.04 14.63 -13.26
CA PHE A 44 21.70 14.24 -12.82
C PHE A 44 21.62 14.00 -11.31
N TRP A 45 22.70 13.58 -10.64
CA TRP A 45 22.66 13.21 -9.22
C TRP A 45 22.09 14.30 -8.31
N PRO A 46 22.47 15.58 -8.44
CA PRO A 46 21.91 16.66 -7.62
C PRO A 46 20.43 16.94 -7.89
N VAL A 47 19.93 16.60 -9.08
CA VAL A 47 18.53 16.90 -9.48
C VAL A 47 17.59 15.71 -9.32
N LEU A 48 18.08 14.51 -9.01
CA LEU A 48 17.24 13.33 -8.79
C LEU A 48 16.14 13.55 -7.73
N PRO A 49 16.41 14.21 -6.57
CA PRO A 49 15.36 14.51 -5.60
C PRO A 49 14.24 15.35 -6.23
N LYS A 50 14.59 16.36 -7.04
CA LYS A 50 13.62 17.21 -7.70
C LYS A 50 12.77 16.45 -8.71
N ILE A 51 13.37 15.50 -9.44
CA ILE A 51 12.63 14.62 -10.35
C ILE A 51 11.58 13.82 -9.58
N LEU A 52 11.94 13.26 -8.41
CA LEU A 52 11.01 12.49 -7.57
C LEU A 52 9.89 13.38 -6.98
N GLU A 53 10.16 14.65 -6.68
CA GLU A 53 9.12 15.60 -6.27
C GLU A 53 8.12 15.90 -7.39
N VAL A 54 8.61 16.09 -8.62
CA VAL A 54 7.75 16.39 -9.78
C VAL A 54 6.96 15.15 -10.21
N TYR A 55 7.54 13.96 -10.05
CA TYR A 55 6.94 12.69 -10.42
C TYR A 55 6.83 11.76 -9.18
N PRO A 56 5.89 12.01 -8.26
CA PRO A 56 5.83 11.30 -6.97
C PRO A 56 5.49 9.81 -7.07
N ARG A 57 4.92 9.35 -8.20
CA ARG A 57 4.69 7.92 -8.47
C ARG A 57 5.92 7.23 -9.10
N LEU A 58 6.99 7.95 -9.41
CA LEU A 58 8.25 7.38 -9.92
C LEU A 58 8.98 6.63 -8.81
N SER A 59 9.34 5.39 -9.08
CA SER A 59 10.13 4.57 -8.16
C SER A 59 11.55 5.13 -8.06
N ARG A 60 11.93 5.58 -6.84
CA ARG A 60 13.32 5.93 -6.52
C ARG A 60 14.25 4.75 -6.80
N GLN A 61 13.83 3.54 -6.43
CA GLN A 61 14.65 2.34 -6.59
C GLN A 61 14.98 2.08 -8.05
N TRP A 62 13.98 2.19 -8.93
CA TRP A 62 14.19 2.05 -10.35
C TRP A 62 15.04 3.19 -10.93
N LEU A 63 14.79 4.43 -10.52
CA LEU A 63 15.55 5.58 -11.00
C LEU A 63 17.04 5.51 -10.63
N TYR A 64 17.35 5.04 -9.41
CA TYR A 64 18.71 5.07 -8.86
C TYR A 64 19.47 3.79 -9.20
N PHE A 65 18.80 2.64 -9.18
CA PHE A 65 19.43 1.32 -9.27
C PHE A 65 18.91 0.45 -10.42
N GLU A 66 17.88 0.90 -11.16
CA GLU A 66 17.23 0.12 -12.24
C GLU A 66 16.51 -1.14 -11.74
N GLU A 67 16.20 -1.22 -10.46
CA GLU A 67 15.54 -2.37 -9.85
C GLU A 67 14.04 -2.10 -9.67
N GLY A 68 13.19 -3.08 -10.06
CA GLY A 68 11.75 -3.00 -9.89
C GLY A 68 11.01 -2.22 -10.99
N PRO A 69 9.73 -1.90 -10.78
CA PRO A 69 8.95 -1.15 -11.76
C PRO A 69 9.32 0.34 -11.75
N MET A 70 9.23 0.98 -12.93
CA MET A 70 9.47 2.42 -13.08
C MET A 70 8.48 3.26 -12.27
N PHE A 71 7.22 2.87 -12.21
CA PHE A 71 6.19 3.57 -11.45
C PHE A 71 5.53 2.62 -10.45
N ILE A 72 5.09 3.17 -9.32
CA ILE A 72 4.30 2.48 -8.32
C ILE A 72 3.05 3.33 -8.09
N GLY A 73 1.88 2.82 -8.46
CA GLY A 73 0.60 3.51 -8.38
C GLY A 73 0.39 4.56 -9.46
N LYS A 74 0.88 4.33 -10.70
CA LYS A 74 0.79 5.32 -11.79
C LYS A 74 -0.64 5.81 -12.02
N ASP A 75 -1.58 4.87 -12.02
CA ASP A 75 -3.00 5.12 -12.31
C ASP A 75 -3.82 5.38 -11.03
N VAL A 76 -3.17 5.37 -9.86
CA VAL A 76 -3.81 5.64 -8.57
C VAL A 76 -3.81 7.16 -8.32
N PRO A 77 -4.98 7.79 -8.10
CA PRO A 77 -5.08 9.22 -7.80
C PRO A 77 -4.15 9.64 -6.67
N MET A 78 -3.55 10.83 -6.74
CA MET A 78 -2.49 11.24 -5.79
C MET A 78 -2.95 11.32 -4.32
N HIS A 79 -4.24 11.54 -4.10
CA HIS A 79 -4.84 11.62 -2.77
C HIS A 79 -5.21 10.25 -2.18
N GLU A 80 -5.01 9.17 -2.96
CA GLU A 80 -5.27 7.80 -2.55
C GLU A 80 -3.97 7.02 -2.32
N SER A 81 -4.02 6.11 -1.35
CA SER A 81 -2.94 5.15 -1.10
C SER A 81 -2.86 4.15 -2.24
N VAL A 82 -1.64 3.80 -2.66
CA VAL A 82 -1.42 2.73 -3.63
C VAL A 82 -1.91 1.39 -3.04
N PRO A 83 -2.70 0.59 -3.79
CA PRO A 83 -3.12 -0.73 -3.33
C PRO A 83 -1.94 -1.60 -2.92
N MET A 84 -2.08 -2.31 -1.79
CA MET A 84 -1.01 -3.14 -1.25
C MET A 84 -0.55 -4.23 -2.22
N GLN A 85 -1.44 -4.77 -3.05
CA GLN A 85 -1.08 -5.75 -4.09
C GLN A 85 -0.10 -5.19 -5.12
N GLU A 86 -0.27 -3.92 -5.51
CA GLU A 86 0.65 -3.26 -6.45
C GLU A 86 2.01 -2.99 -5.78
N VAL A 87 2.00 -2.56 -4.52
CA VAL A 87 3.22 -2.40 -3.72
C VAL A 87 3.96 -3.74 -3.58
N GLN A 88 3.25 -4.82 -3.31
CA GLN A 88 3.82 -6.16 -3.19
C GLN A 88 4.45 -6.64 -4.50
N THR A 89 3.73 -6.48 -5.62
CA THR A 89 4.24 -6.81 -6.96
C THR A 89 5.51 -6.03 -7.28
N ALA A 90 5.56 -4.75 -6.88
CA ALA A 90 6.75 -3.92 -7.05
C ALA A 90 7.93 -4.43 -6.22
N ILE A 91 7.73 -4.79 -4.95
CA ILE A 91 8.77 -5.35 -4.07
C ILE A 91 9.28 -6.69 -4.59
N GLU A 92 8.39 -7.57 -5.06
CA GLU A 92 8.79 -8.84 -5.67
C GLU A 92 9.65 -8.63 -6.92
N GLN A 93 9.30 -7.64 -7.76
CA GLN A 93 10.13 -7.29 -8.90
C GLN A 93 11.49 -6.72 -8.46
N MET A 94 11.53 -5.83 -7.45
CA MET A 94 12.79 -5.36 -6.88
C MET A 94 13.64 -6.52 -6.36
N ALA A 95 13.04 -7.52 -5.70
CA ALA A 95 13.75 -8.72 -5.23
C ALA A 95 14.30 -9.58 -6.38
N ARG A 96 13.64 -9.60 -7.54
CA ARG A 96 14.12 -10.29 -8.74
C ARG A 96 15.30 -9.56 -9.38
N ASP A 97 15.20 -8.24 -9.48
CA ASP A 97 16.18 -7.41 -10.20
C ASP A 97 17.42 -7.10 -9.36
N ALA A 98 17.26 -7.04 -8.03
CA ALA A 98 18.32 -6.66 -7.12
C ALA A 98 19.43 -7.73 -6.99
N SER A 99 20.59 -7.26 -6.55
CA SER A 99 21.76 -8.09 -6.28
C SER A 99 22.32 -7.84 -4.86
N GLY A 100 23.19 -8.74 -4.41
CA GLY A 100 23.85 -8.62 -3.11
C GLY A 100 22.87 -8.56 -1.92
N MET A 101 23.17 -7.68 -0.96
CA MET A 101 22.39 -7.55 0.27
C MET A 101 20.96 -7.03 0.04
N ASN A 102 20.78 -6.16 -0.95
CA ASN A 102 19.46 -5.60 -1.29
C ASN A 102 18.48 -6.70 -1.70
N LYS A 103 18.96 -7.70 -2.47
CA LYS A 103 18.14 -8.87 -2.84
C LYS A 103 17.57 -9.58 -1.61
N THR A 104 18.41 -9.88 -0.63
CA THR A 104 18.00 -10.56 0.61
C THR A 104 16.99 -9.71 1.39
N ILE A 105 17.21 -8.40 1.49
CA ILE A 105 16.28 -7.48 2.15
C ILE A 105 14.92 -7.49 1.45
N TYR A 106 14.89 -7.36 0.12
CA TYR A 106 13.62 -7.36 -0.62
C TYR A 106 12.89 -8.71 -0.54
N GLN A 107 13.62 -9.83 -0.52
CA GLN A 107 13.01 -11.16 -0.32
C GLN A 107 12.37 -11.30 1.07
N LEU A 108 13.03 -10.80 2.12
CA LEU A 108 12.46 -10.79 3.47
C LEU A 108 11.20 -9.93 3.53
N ILE A 109 11.23 -8.73 2.96
CA ILE A 109 10.07 -7.83 2.91
C ILE A 109 8.94 -8.49 2.10
N ALA A 110 9.23 -9.03 0.92
CA ALA A 110 8.23 -9.73 0.11
C ALA A 110 7.57 -10.87 0.90
N GLY A 111 8.36 -11.67 1.61
CA GLY A 111 7.88 -12.75 2.47
C GLY A 111 7.04 -12.27 3.66
N GLN A 112 7.32 -11.08 4.21
CA GLN A 112 6.53 -10.47 5.30
C GLN A 112 5.22 -9.86 4.79
N VAL A 113 5.20 -9.25 3.59
CA VAL A 113 3.99 -8.64 3.01
C VAL A 113 2.93 -9.71 2.65
N VAL A 114 3.34 -10.96 2.39
CA VAL A 114 2.40 -12.09 2.17
C VAL A 114 1.61 -12.46 3.44
N ILE A 115 2.12 -12.16 4.64
CA ILE A 115 1.55 -12.67 5.89
C ILE A 115 0.28 -11.90 6.31
N GLU A 116 0.05 -10.67 5.86
CA GLU A 116 -1.06 -9.86 6.37
C GLU A 116 -2.31 -9.80 5.47
N ALA A 117 -2.23 -10.04 4.16
CA ALA A 117 -3.37 -9.80 3.27
C ALA A 117 -4.47 -10.90 3.26
N PRO A 118 -4.16 -12.20 3.08
CA PRO A 118 -5.18 -13.24 3.07
C PRO A 118 -5.65 -13.67 4.48
N ASP A 119 -4.77 -13.59 5.49
CA ASP A 119 -5.12 -13.95 6.89
C ASP A 119 -5.99 -12.89 7.55
N ALA A 120 -5.81 -11.61 7.22
CA ALA A 120 -6.63 -10.54 7.81
C ALA A 120 -8.11 -10.65 7.43
N ALA A 121 -8.44 -11.00 6.18
CA ALA A 121 -9.84 -11.14 5.74
C ALA A 121 -10.55 -12.31 6.44
N GLU A 122 -9.88 -13.45 6.54
CA GLU A 122 -10.41 -14.62 7.27
C GLU A 122 -10.54 -14.32 8.77
N LYS A 123 -9.56 -13.60 9.34
CA LYS A 123 -9.59 -13.16 10.74
C LYS A 123 -10.70 -12.16 11.02
N ILE A 124 -10.98 -11.23 10.10
CA ILE A 124 -12.12 -10.31 10.18
C ILE A 124 -13.43 -11.12 10.18
N ARG A 125 -13.60 -12.04 9.23
CA ARG A 125 -14.81 -12.88 9.16
C ARG A 125 -15.03 -13.66 10.46
N ARG A 126 -13.98 -14.28 10.99
CA ARG A 126 -14.03 -15.03 12.25
C ARG A 126 -14.42 -14.14 13.44
N LEU A 127 -13.82 -12.95 13.53
CA LEU A 127 -14.12 -11.98 14.59
C LEU A 127 -15.56 -11.45 14.48
N GLU A 128 -16.08 -11.27 13.26
CA GLU A 128 -17.47 -10.88 13.02
C GLU A 128 -18.47 -11.97 13.46
N GLU A 129 -18.16 -13.23 13.19
CA GLU A 129 -18.95 -14.38 13.64
C GLU A 129 -18.97 -14.48 15.17
N GLU A 130 -17.81 -14.33 15.82
CA GLU A 130 -17.69 -14.29 17.28
C GLU A 130 -18.50 -13.13 17.88
N LEU A 131 -18.37 -11.91 17.32
CA LEU A 131 -19.15 -10.74 17.75
C LEU A 131 -20.66 -10.94 17.58
N TYR A 132 -21.09 -11.58 16.48
CA TYR A 132 -22.50 -11.88 16.25
C TYR A 132 -23.04 -12.87 17.30
N ALA A 133 -22.29 -13.93 17.60
CA ALA A 133 -22.64 -14.91 18.60
C ALA A 133 -22.75 -14.28 20.00
N GLU A 134 -21.78 -13.43 20.38
CA GLU A 134 -21.81 -12.70 21.65
C GLU A 134 -23.01 -11.75 21.74
N ARG A 135 -23.28 -10.96 20.69
CA ARG A 135 -24.43 -10.05 20.67
C ARG A 135 -25.75 -10.82 20.77
N LYS A 136 -25.85 -12.00 20.15
CA LYS A 136 -27.02 -12.87 20.25
C LYS A 136 -27.19 -13.40 21.68
N LEU A 137 -26.12 -13.89 22.29
CA LEU A 137 -26.13 -14.38 23.66
C LEU A 137 -26.51 -13.27 24.64
N ASN A 138 -25.92 -12.08 24.49
CA ASN A 138 -26.22 -10.94 25.34
C ASN A 138 -27.70 -10.56 25.25
N ARG A 139 -28.27 -10.45 24.04
CA ARG A 139 -29.72 -10.25 23.87
C ARG A 139 -30.55 -11.31 24.59
N GLN A 140 -30.18 -12.60 24.49
CA GLN A 140 -30.89 -13.68 25.17
C GLN A 140 -30.81 -13.58 26.69
N LEU A 141 -29.62 -13.26 27.23
CA LEU A 141 -29.41 -13.06 28.66
C LEU A 141 -30.14 -11.81 29.15
N THR A 142 -30.09 -10.70 28.42
CA THR A 142 -30.86 -9.48 28.73
C THR A 142 -32.36 -9.79 28.73
N THR A 143 -32.88 -10.50 27.73
CA THR A 143 -34.28 -10.92 27.69
C THR A 143 -34.63 -11.82 28.88
N LYS A 144 -33.77 -12.77 29.25
CA LYS A 144 -33.98 -13.61 30.45
C LYS A 144 -33.91 -12.82 31.74
N LEU A 145 -33.03 -11.83 31.87
CA LEU A 145 -32.96 -10.96 33.04
C LEU A 145 -34.18 -10.03 33.13
N LEU A 146 -34.67 -9.54 31.98
CA LEU A 146 -35.85 -8.67 31.94
C LEU A 146 -37.19 -9.43 32.10
N LEU A 147 -37.27 -10.69 31.66
CA LEU A 147 -38.47 -11.53 31.77
C LEU A 147 -38.44 -12.52 32.96
N GLY A 148 -37.26 -12.78 33.52
CA GLY A 148 -37.02 -13.80 34.55
C GLY A 148 -37.56 -13.47 35.93
N ASP A 149 -37.82 -12.19 36.23
CA ASP A 149 -38.49 -11.79 37.47
C ASP A 149 -40.03 -11.81 37.36
N SER A 150 -40.60 -12.00 36.16
CA SER A 150 -42.06 -11.95 35.97
C SER A 150 -42.75 -13.31 36.01
N ALA A 151 -42.01 -14.42 35.91
CA ALA A 151 -42.59 -15.76 35.81
C ALA A 151 -42.53 -16.59 37.12
N GLU A 152 -41.69 -16.21 38.08
CA GLU A 152 -41.54 -16.95 39.35
C GLU A 152 -42.42 -16.41 40.50
N GLU A 153 -42.98 -15.20 40.39
CA GLU A 153 -43.93 -14.67 41.41
C GLU A 153 -45.40 -15.05 41.18
N GLU A 154 -45.81 -15.43 39.96
CA GLU A 154 -47.23 -15.68 39.66
C GLU A 154 -47.68 -17.12 39.95
N THR A 155 -46.75 -18.07 39.97
CA THR A 155 -46.98 -19.47 40.36
C THR A 155 -47.01 -19.69 41.87
N THR A 156 -46.44 -18.78 42.66
CA THR A 156 -46.48 -18.85 44.14
C THR A 156 -47.68 -18.12 44.75
N ARG A 157 -48.21 -17.06 44.10
CA ARG A 157 -49.40 -16.33 44.60
C ARG A 157 -50.74 -17.06 44.38
N THR A 158 -50.83 -17.97 43.41
CA THR A 158 -52.06 -18.73 43.12
C THR A 158 -52.21 -20.02 43.94
N ALA A 159 -51.16 -20.49 44.62
CA ALA A 159 -51.19 -21.69 45.46
C ALA A 159 -51.56 -21.42 46.95
N GLY A 160 -51.78 -20.16 47.34
CA GLY A 160 -51.87 -19.74 48.75
C GLY A 160 -53.21 -19.19 49.23
N ARG A 161 -54.36 -19.63 48.69
CA ARG A 161 -55.68 -19.22 49.22
C ARG A 161 -56.65 -20.40 49.40
N PRO A 162 -56.69 -21.02 50.59
CA PRO A 162 -57.86 -21.75 51.05
C PRO A 162 -58.86 -20.82 51.76
N ALA A 163 -60.11 -21.25 51.75
CA ALA A 163 -61.33 -20.58 52.22
C ALA A 163 -61.38 -20.31 53.72
#